data_AF-A0A1I6J5A1-F1
#
_entry.id   AF-A0A1I6J5A1-F1
#
_cell.length_a   1.000
_cell.length_b   1.000
_cell.length_c   1.000
_cell.angle_alpha   90.00
_cell.angle_beta   90.00
_cell.angle_gamma   90.00
#
_symmetry.space_group_name_H-M   'P 1'
#
loop_
_entity.id
_entity.type
_entity.pdbx_description
1 polymer ?
#
loop_
_entity_poly.entity_id
_entity_poly.type
_entity_poly.pdbx_seq_one_letter_code
_entity_poly.pdbx_strand_id
1 'polypeptide(L)'
;MNFIRTFAFALVAISFAGFASAQQQDQVSQIAQMVGLSDEQQSEIRGIVQETQAELQELQAEATEVQQRLQEEIGPDYSERVIREESERLGELTGEMTALSTLMQARIDSIFTDEQRETLEQRMREMQQQQQQMQQRQLQQQQMQ
;
A
#
# COMPACT_ATOMS: atom_id res chain seq x y z
N MET A 1 -7.95 -20.68 1.24
CA MET A 1 -8.65 -19.85 2.25
C MET A 1 -7.75 -18.74 2.82
N ASN A 2 -6.89 -18.10 1.99
CA ASN A 2 -5.94 -17.05 2.42
C ASN A 2 -5.81 -15.88 1.41
N PHE A 3 -6.64 -15.81 0.35
CA PHE A 3 -6.42 -14.86 -0.75
C PHE A 3 -6.95 -13.44 -0.47
N ILE A 4 -7.95 -13.29 0.42
CA ILE A 4 -8.45 -11.99 0.92
C ILE A 4 -7.32 -11.19 1.59
N ARG A 5 -6.45 -11.87 2.34
CA ARG A 5 -5.32 -11.26 3.06
C ARG A 5 -4.20 -10.78 2.14
N THR A 6 -4.10 -11.29 0.91
CA THR A 6 -3.04 -10.89 -0.02
C THR A 6 -3.40 -9.67 -0.88
N PHE A 7 -4.67 -9.25 -0.94
CA PHE A 7 -5.04 -8.06 -1.71
C PHE A 7 -4.76 -6.76 -0.98
N ALA A 8 -4.85 -6.78 0.35
CA ALA A 8 -4.23 -5.81 1.24
C ALA A 8 -2.76 -5.51 0.86
N PHE A 9 -1.99 -6.49 0.38
CA PHE A 9 -0.59 -6.28 0.00
C PHE A 9 -0.37 -5.70 -1.40
N ALA A 10 -1.35 -5.78 -2.31
CA ALA A 10 -1.20 -5.22 -3.66
C ALA A 10 -1.25 -3.67 -3.66
N LEU A 11 -1.92 -3.08 -2.66
CA LEU A 11 -1.92 -1.63 -2.43
C LEU A 11 -0.69 -1.12 -1.68
N VAL A 12 0.13 -2.01 -1.08
CA VAL A 12 1.30 -1.61 -0.27
C VAL A 12 2.60 -1.60 -1.07
N ALA A 13 2.64 -2.22 -2.25
CA ALA A 13 3.86 -2.26 -3.07
C ALA A 13 4.23 -0.92 -3.72
N ILE A 14 3.37 0.12 -3.62
CA ILE A 14 3.63 1.47 -4.15
C ILE A 14 3.77 2.50 -3.01
N SER A 15 3.77 2.11 -1.73
CA SER A 15 3.79 3.09 -0.62
C SER A 15 5.17 3.66 -0.25
N PHE A 16 6.27 3.23 -0.89
CA PHE A 16 7.61 3.77 -0.58
C PHE A 16 8.26 4.60 -1.69
N ALA A 17 7.64 4.71 -2.86
CA ALA A 17 8.13 5.59 -3.92
C ALA A 17 7.06 6.64 -4.19
N GLY A 18 7.19 7.80 -3.55
CA GLY A 18 6.28 8.93 -3.68
C GLY A 18 5.99 9.30 -5.13
N PHE A 19 4.91 8.74 -5.69
CA PHE A 19 4.31 9.17 -6.93
C PHE A 19 2.80 8.92 -6.88
N ALA A 20 2.08 10.02 -7.08
CA ALA A 20 0.81 10.11 -7.79
C ALA A 20 -0.50 10.12 -6.98
N SER A 21 -0.83 11.30 -6.46
CA SER A 21 -2.21 11.72 -6.13
C SER A 21 -3.17 11.70 -7.33
N ALA A 22 -2.66 11.78 -8.57
CA ALA A 22 -3.47 11.66 -9.80
C ALA A 22 -3.71 10.18 -10.21
N GLN A 23 -2.73 9.30 -10.07
CA GLN A 23 -2.85 7.88 -10.46
C GLN A 23 -3.69 7.06 -9.48
N GLN A 24 -3.99 7.62 -8.31
CA GLN A 24 -4.80 6.96 -7.28
C GLN A 24 -6.31 7.11 -7.55
N GLN A 25 -6.75 8.23 -8.16
CA GLN A 25 -8.13 8.37 -8.66
C GLN A 25 -8.43 7.35 -9.76
N ASP A 26 -7.44 7.07 -10.61
CA ASP A 26 -7.54 6.06 -11.67
C ASP A 26 -7.68 4.65 -11.07
N GLN A 27 -7.01 4.36 -9.96
CA GLN A 27 -7.07 3.04 -9.31
C GLN A 27 -8.44 2.73 -8.69
N VAL A 28 -9.04 3.68 -7.96
CA VAL A 28 -10.39 3.48 -7.39
C VAL A 28 -11.42 3.30 -8.52
N SER A 29 -11.29 4.07 -9.59
CA SER A 29 -12.18 4.01 -10.75
C SER A 29 -12.04 2.69 -11.53
N GLN A 30 -10.84 2.11 -11.59
CA GLN A 30 -10.61 0.78 -12.18
C GLN A 30 -11.23 -0.33 -11.35
N ILE A 31 -11.08 -0.29 -10.02
CA ILE A 31 -11.72 -1.25 -9.12
C ILE A 31 -13.25 -1.13 -9.23
N ALA A 32 -13.77 0.10 -9.31
CA ALA A 32 -15.18 0.37 -9.48
C ALA A 32 -15.78 -0.29 -10.72
N GLN A 33 -15.09 -0.20 -11.85
CA GLN A 33 -15.52 -0.87 -13.09
C GLN A 33 -15.43 -2.40 -13.00
N MET A 34 -14.49 -2.92 -12.22
CA MET A 34 -14.25 -4.36 -12.10
C MET A 34 -15.32 -5.07 -11.27
N VAL A 35 -15.82 -4.42 -10.21
CA VAL A 35 -16.78 -5.02 -9.26
C VAL A 35 -18.14 -4.33 -9.23
N GLY A 36 -18.33 -3.26 -10.02
CA GLY A 36 -19.58 -2.51 -10.06
C GLY A 36 -19.83 -1.69 -8.79
N LEU A 37 -18.85 -0.87 -8.38
CA LEU A 37 -19.04 0.05 -7.24
C LEU A 37 -20.01 1.17 -7.58
N SER A 38 -20.93 1.48 -6.68
CA SER A 38 -21.79 2.67 -6.79
C SER A 38 -20.97 3.96 -6.67
N ASP A 39 -21.52 5.07 -7.14
CA ASP A 39 -20.88 6.39 -7.00
C ASP A 39 -20.67 6.77 -5.52
N GLU A 40 -21.59 6.34 -4.65
CA GLU A 40 -21.47 6.52 -3.20
C GLU A 40 -20.30 5.71 -2.62
N GLN A 41 -20.21 4.42 -2.94
CA GLN A 41 -19.09 3.57 -2.52
C GLN A 41 -17.75 4.13 -3.01
N GLN A 42 -17.69 4.62 -4.25
CA GLN A 42 -16.50 5.25 -4.80
C GLN A 42 -16.12 6.53 -4.06
N SER A 43 -17.11 7.38 -3.73
CA SER A 43 -16.88 8.60 -2.98
C SER A 43 -16.35 8.32 -1.57
N GLU A 44 -16.91 7.31 -0.91
CA GLU A 44 -16.49 6.91 0.44
C GLU A 44 -15.06 6.34 0.44
N ILE A 45 -14.74 5.45 -0.51
CA ILE A 45 -13.37 4.93 -0.69
C ILE A 45 -12.38 6.08 -0.95
N ARG A 46 -12.73 7.05 -1.82
CA ARG A 46 -11.87 8.23 -2.06
C ARG A 46 -11.67 9.06 -0.80
N GLY A 47 -12.70 9.23 0.02
CA GLY A 47 -12.61 9.93 1.31
C GLY A 47 -11.63 9.25 2.26
N ILE A 48 -11.76 7.93 2.45
CA ILE A 48 -10.85 7.14 3.29
C ILE A 48 -9.40 7.27 2.83
N VAL A 49 -9.18 7.15 1.51
CA VAL A 49 -7.85 7.25 0.92
C VAL A 49 -7.24 8.64 1.15
N GLN A 50 -7.99 9.71 0.92
CA GLN A 50 -7.51 11.08 1.09
C GLN A 50 -7.17 11.38 2.54
N GLU A 51 -8.03 10.99 3.48
CA GLU A 51 -7.82 11.13 4.92
C GLU A 51 -6.52 10.41 5.35
N THR A 52 -6.42 9.13 5.02
CA THR A 52 -5.26 8.29 5.37
C THR A 52 -3.97 8.81 4.73
N GLN A 53 -4.03 9.25 3.49
CA GLN A 53 -2.85 9.73 2.77
C GLN A 53 -2.29 11.02 3.36
N ALA A 54 -3.14 11.93 3.85
CA ALA A 54 -2.68 13.13 4.52
C ALA A 54 -1.90 12.80 5.79
N GLU A 55 -2.43 11.89 6.61
CA GLU A 55 -1.79 11.47 7.86
C GLU A 55 -0.50 10.65 7.60
N LEU A 56 -0.49 9.76 6.60
CA LEU A 56 0.73 9.05 6.19
C LEU A 56 1.84 9.99 5.71
N GLN A 57 1.49 11.10 5.03
CA GLN A 57 2.48 12.08 4.57
C GLN A 57 3.15 12.80 5.75
N GLU A 58 2.38 13.12 6.78
CA GLU A 58 2.91 13.73 8.01
C GLU A 58 3.86 12.79 8.74
N LEU A 59 3.44 11.53 8.97
CA LEU A 59 4.28 10.51 9.60
C LEU A 59 5.56 10.23 8.80
N GLN A 60 5.48 10.21 7.47
CA GLN A 60 6.63 9.98 6.60
C GLN A 60 7.62 11.17 6.63
N ALA A 61 7.11 12.40 6.75
CA ALA A 61 7.95 13.58 6.91
C ALA A 61 8.69 13.54 8.26
N GLU A 62 7.98 13.20 9.34
CA GLU A 62 8.57 13.05 10.67
C GLU A 62 9.63 11.94 10.70
N ALA A 63 9.35 10.78 10.09
CA ALA A 63 10.30 9.67 10.01
C ALA A 63 11.58 10.09 9.25
N THR A 64 11.44 10.95 8.24
CA THR A 64 12.57 11.48 7.47
C THR A 64 13.42 12.44 8.31
N GLU A 65 12.80 13.26 9.17
CA GLU A 65 13.51 14.13 10.10
C GLU A 65 14.28 13.30 11.15
N VAL A 66 13.65 12.27 11.72
CA VAL A 66 14.29 11.34 12.66
C VAL A 66 15.48 10.63 12.01
N GLN A 67 15.35 10.19 10.75
CA GLN A 67 16.47 9.60 10.00
C GLN A 67 17.62 10.57 9.74
N GLN A 68 17.34 11.87 9.58
CA GLN A 68 18.38 12.90 9.46
C GLN A 68 19.10 13.09 10.80
N ARG A 69 18.37 13.20 11.91
CA ARG A 69 18.96 13.28 13.26
C ARG A 69 19.86 12.07 13.56
N LEU A 70 19.42 10.87 13.21
CA LEU A 70 20.25 9.66 13.35
C LEU A 70 21.54 9.71 12.53
N GLN A 71 21.51 10.31 11.33
CA GLN A 71 22.72 10.49 10.51
C GLN A 71 23.67 11.54 11.08
N GLU A 72 23.15 12.59 11.72
CA GLU A 72 23.96 13.62 12.39
C GLU A 72 24.75 13.06 13.58
N GLU A 73 24.23 12.02 14.25
CA GLU A 73 24.92 11.31 15.33
C GLU A 73 26.06 10.39 14.83
N ILE A 74 26.27 10.25 13.52
CA ILE A 74 27.39 9.46 12.98
C ILE A 74 28.67 10.30 13.01
N GLY A 75 29.40 10.21 14.12
CA GLY A 75 30.65 10.94 14.31
C GLY A 75 31.47 10.47 15.52
N PRO A 76 32.67 11.04 15.73
CA PRO A 76 33.53 10.71 16.86
C PRO A 76 32.90 11.05 18.23
N ASP A 77 31.98 12.03 18.25
CA ASP A 77 31.30 12.52 19.47
C ASP A 77 29.84 12.04 19.57
N TYR A 78 29.53 10.88 18.97
CA TYR A 78 28.17 10.35 18.93
C TYR A 78 27.56 10.18 20.33
N SER A 79 26.24 10.35 20.42
CA SER A 79 25.47 10.05 21.63
C SER A 79 24.68 8.76 21.48
N GLU A 80 25.10 7.69 22.18
CA GLU A 80 24.33 6.43 22.20
C GLU A 80 22.89 6.64 22.67
N ARG A 81 22.68 7.54 23.64
CA ARG A 81 21.35 7.86 24.15
C ARG A 81 20.45 8.44 23.06
N VAL A 82 20.94 9.44 22.32
CA VAL A 82 20.17 10.06 21.21
C VAL A 82 19.89 9.03 20.11
N ILE A 83 20.89 8.22 19.74
CA ILE A 83 20.70 7.16 18.75
C ILE A 83 19.58 6.20 19.16
N ARG A 84 19.54 5.79 20.44
CA ARG A 84 18.48 4.89 20.94
C ARG A 84 17.11 5.55 20.96
N GLU A 85 17.01 6.78 21.47
CA GLU A 85 15.76 7.55 21.53
C GLU A 85 15.17 7.80 20.13
N GLU A 86 15.98 8.26 19.18
CA GLU A 86 15.53 8.52 17.80
C GLU A 86 15.21 7.20 17.07
N SER A 87 15.92 6.11 17.35
CA SER A 87 15.59 4.79 16.77
C SER A 87 14.27 4.24 17.30
N GLU A 88 13.95 4.46 18.58
CA GLU A 88 12.68 4.08 19.19
C GLU A 88 11.53 4.85 18.53
N ARG A 89 11.68 6.17 18.41
CA ARG A 89 10.72 7.02 17.69
C ARG A 89 10.51 6.60 16.23
N LEU A 90 11.59 6.24 15.52
CA LEU A 90 11.48 5.73 14.15
C LEU A 90 10.68 4.42 14.09
N GLY A 91 10.83 3.55 15.10
CA GLY A 91 10.05 2.33 15.27
C GLY A 91 8.57 2.61 15.50
N GLU A 92 8.25 3.57 16.37
CA GLU A 92 6.87 4.03 16.63
C GLU A 92 6.21 4.55 15.35
N LEU A 93 6.86 5.48 14.65
CA LEU A 93 6.36 6.04 13.39
C LEU A 93 6.12 4.96 12.32
N THR A 94 7.02 3.98 12.23
CA THR A 94 6.85 2.83 11.32
C THR A 94 5.65 1.97 11.71
N GLY A 95 5.44 1.77 13.01
CA GLY A 95 4.28 1.07 13.56
C GLY A 95 2.97 1.78 13.25
N GLU A 96 2.92 3.09 13.45
CA GLU A 96 1.75 3.94 13.16
C GLU A 96 1.41 3.93 11.67
N MET A 97 2.39 4.14 10.78
CA MET A 97 2.16 4.05 9.33
C MET A 97 1.63 2.67 8.91
N THR A 98 2.12 1.59 9.54
CA THR A 98 1.65 0.22 9.29
C THR A 98 0.20 0.04 9.77
N ALA A 99 -0.12 0.53 10.96
CA ALA A 99 -1.46 0.47 11.53
C ALA A 99 -2.45 1.26 10.66
N LEU A 100 -2.10 2.49 10.29
CA LEU A 100 -2.91 3.38 9.46
C LEU A 100 -3.17 2.79 8.07
N SER A 101 -2.14 2.21 7.43
CA SER A 101 -2.30 1.51 6.15
C SER A 101 -3.22 0.29 6.26
N THR A 102 -3.12 -0.46 7.35
CA THR A 102 -3.97 -1.63 7.61
C THR A 102 -5.41 -1.23 7.87
N LEU A 103 -5.62 -0.15 8.63
CA LEU A 103 -6.94 0.40 8.91
C LEU A 103 -7.60 0.95 7.65
N MET A 104 -6.86 1.66 6.79
CA MET A 104 -7.34 2.11 5.48
C MET A 104 -7.87 0.94 4.67
N GLN A 105 -7.11 -0.15 4.59
CA GLN A 105 -7.53 -1.36 3.86
C GLN A 105 -8.78 -1.98 4.46
N ALA A 106 -8.86 -2.11 5.79
CA ALA A 106 -10.02 -2.66 6.47
C ALA A 106 -11.28 -1.79 6.27
N ARG A 107 -11.14 -0.46 6.31
CA ARG A 107 -12.24 0.49 6.04
C ARG A 107 -12.72 0.38 4.60
N ILE A 108 -11.80 0.38 3.63
CA ILE A 108 -12.14 0.21 2.21
C ILE A 108 -12.85 -1.13 1.97
N ASP A 109 -12.32 -2.21 2.53
CA ASP A 109 -12.90 -3.55 2.45
C ASP A 109 -14.35 -3.56 2.97
N SER A 110 -14.63 -2.89 4.10
CA SER A 110 -15.97 -2.82 4.70
C SER A 110 -17.06 -2.17 3.82
N ILE A 111 -16.67 -1.41 2.79
CA ILE A 111 -17.59 -0.77 1.84
C ILE A 111 -18.10 -1.76 0.79
N PHE A 112 -17.32 -2.81 0.48
CA PHE A 112 -17.73 -3.83 -0.49
C PHE A 112 -18.74 -4.80 0.12
N THR A 113 -19.73 -5.18 -0.69
CA THR A 113 -20.61 -6.32 -0.40
C THR A 113 -19.85 -7.65 -0.57
N ASP A 114 -20.39 -8.73 0.01
CA ASP A 114 -19.83 -10.09 -0.14
C ASP A 114 -19.70 -10.50 -1.62
N GLU A 115 -20.72 -10.21 -2.43
CA GLU A 115 -20.71 -10.50 -3.87
C GLU A 115 -19.62 -9.70 -4.61
N GLN A 116 -19.43 -8.42 -4.27
CA GLN A 116 -18.37 -7.59 -4.85
C GLN A 116 -16.98 -8.10 -4.46
N ARG A 117 -16.80 -8.59 -3.23
CA ARG A 117 -15.55 -9.21 -2.76
C ARG A 117 -15.24 -10.50 -3.51
N GLU A 118 -16.23 -11.38 -3.65
CA GLU A 118 -16.07 -12.63 -4.41
C GLU A 118 -15.75 -12.37 -5.89
N THR A 119 -16.43 -11.38 -6.49
CA THR A 119 -16.18 -10.94 -7.86
C THR A 119 -14.76 -10.42 -8.01
N LEU A 120 -14.30 -9.56 -7.09
CA LEU A 120 -12.93 -9.03 -7.09
C LEU A 120 -11.92 -10.18 -7.02
N GLU A 121 -12.11 -11.10 -6.08
CA GLU A 121 -11.21 -12.25 -5.94
C GLU A 121 -11.15 -13.11 -7.21
N GLN A 122 -12.30 -13.35 -7.85
CA GLN A 122 -12.35 -14.13 -9.08
C GLN A 122 -11.53 -13.45 -10.18
N ARG A 123 -11.75 -12.14 -10.39
CA ARG A 123 -11.02 -11.34 -11.38
C ARG A 123 -9.52 -11.35 -11.12
N MET A 124 -9.12 -11.28 -9.85
CA MET A 124 -7.71 -11.35 -9.47
C MET A 124 -7.07 -12.70 -9.75
N ARG A 125 -7.78 -13.80 -9.48
CA ARG A 125 -7.31 -15.15 -9.84
C ARG A 125 -7.13 -15.29 -11.35
N GLU A 126 -8.09 -14.79 -12.13
CA GLU A 126 -8.01 -14.80 -13.60
C GLU A 126 -6.80 -14.02 -14.11
N MET A 127 -6.55 -12.82 -13.60
CA MET A 127 -5.37 -12.01 -13.96
C MET A 127 -4.05 -12.69 -13.60
N GLN A 128 -3.94 -13.29 -12.40
CA GLN A 128 -2.75 -14.01 -11.99
C GLN A 128 -2.45 -15.20 -12.90
N GLN A 129 -3.48 -15.97 -13.27
CA GLN A 129 -3.33 -17.10 -14.19
C GLN A 129 -2.86 -16.65 -15.58
N GLN A 130 -3.43 -15.56 -16.11
CA GLN A 130 -2.99 -15.00 -17.38
C GLN A 130 -1.53 -14.54 -17.34
N GLN A 131 -1.12 -13.89 -16.26
CA GLN A 131 0.26 -13.42 -16.10
C GLN A 131 1.25 -14.60 -16.03
N GLN A 132 0.92 -15.66 -15.31
CA GLN A 132 1.73 -16.88 -15.26
C GLN A 132 1.87 -17.54 -16.64
N GLN A 133 0.79 -17.62 -17.41
CA GLN A 133 0.83 -18.17 -18.78
C GLN A 133 1.69 -17.32 -19.71
N MET A 134 1.64 -15.99 -19.58
CA MET A 134 2.47 -15.07 -20.36
C MET A 134 3.96 -15.25 -20.03
N GLN A 135 4.31 -15.33 -18.75
CA GLN A 135 5.69 -15.58 -18.32
C GLN A 135 6.23 -16.91 -18.84
N GLN A 136 5.43 -17.99 -18.76
CA GLN A 136 5.82 -19.29 -19.32
C GLN A 136 6.05 -19.24 -20.83
N ARG A 137 5.20 -18.53 -21.58
CA ARG A 137 5.38 -18.34 -23.03
C ARG A 137 6.64 -17.55 -23.35
N GLN A 138 6.96 -16.50 -22.60
CA GLN A 138 8.20 -15.73 -22.80
C GLN A 138 9.44 -16.58 -22.54
N LEU A 139 9.43 -17.39 -21.47
CA LEU A 139 10.55 -18.30 -21.16
C LEU A 139 10.75 -19.36 -22.25
N GLN A 140 9.67 -19.91 -22.81
CA GLN A 140 9.77 -20.86 -23.94
C GLN A 140 10.31 -20.19 -25.21
N GLN A 141 9.93 -18.94 -25.50
CA GLN A 141 10.45 -18.23 -26.66
C GLN A 141 11.94 -17.89 -26.53
N GLN A 142 12.43 -17.61 -25.33
CA GLN A 142 13.85 -17.37 -25.07
C GLN A 142 14.71 -18.64 -25.14
N GLN A 143 14.14 -19.82 -24.89
CA GLN A 143 14.84 -21.11 -25.02
C GLN A 143 14.88 -21.64 -26.47
N MET A 144 14.02 -21.12 -27.34
CA MET A 144 13.93 -21.49 -28.76
C MET A 144 14.78 -20.57 -29.68
N GLN A 145 15.45 -19.57 -29.11
CA GLN A 145 16.44 -18.71 -29.76
C GLN A 145 17.84 -19.08 -29.29
#